data_AF-A0A418ZV86-F1
#
_entry.id   AF-A0A418ZV86-F1
#
_cell.length_a   1.000
_cell.length_b   1.000
_cell.length_c   1.000
_cell.angle_alpha   90.00
_cell.angle_beta   90.00
_cell.angle_gamma   90.00
#
_symmetry.space_group_name_H-M   'P 1'
#
loop_
_entity.id
_entity.type
_entity.pdbx_description
1 polymer ?
#
loop_
_entity_poly.entity_id
_entity_poly.type
_entity_poly.pdbx_seq_one_letter_code
_entity_poly.pdbx_strand_id
1 'polypeptide(L)'
;MTEERLMAHLKAVQDAGWWIIAVDAHGAQLFNGTDGSMIYAPVGEDIPKARGADECVTVTRSAEACAILAERRNAAGLSIEELAELMGQSEAWLVRHENPRTKQAPGIEGFLAWAEVLGVEVYLRPAPMPQTTLRWISGTRNKQPSRERRFAIERSRDVARLAEKQAKGWHP
;
A
#
# COMPACT_ATOMS: atom_id res chain seq x y z
N MET A 1 -25.88 14.23 7.16
CA MET A 1 -24.92 14.49 6.07
C MET A 1 -25.35 13.69 4.85
N THR A 2 -25.48 14.30 3.67
CA THR A 2 -25.85 13.60 2.44
C THR A 2 -24.63 12.89 1.83
N GLU A 3 -24.87 11.79 1.13
CA GLU A 3 -23.83 11.02 0.42
C GLU A 3 -23.06 11.90 -0.57
N GLU A 4 -23.78 12.78 -1.26
CA GLU A 4 -23.22 13.73 -2.23
C GLU A 4 -22.26 14.72 -1.59
N ARG A 5 -22.61 15.26 -0.41
CA ARG A 5 -21.76 16.20 0.33
C ARG A 5 -20.49 15.54 0.87
N LEU A 6 -20.58 14.31 1.37
CA LEU A 6 -19.40 13.57 1.82
C LEU A 6 -18.49 13.22 0.64
N MET A 7 -19.05 12.80 -0.50
CA MET A 7 -18.25 12.50 -1.69
C MET A 7 -17.51 13.75 -2.21
N ALA A 8 -18.20 14.90 -2.29
CA ALA A 8 -17.55 16.15 -2.69
C ALA A 8 -16.38 16.51 -1.75
N HIS A 9 -16.56 16.33 -0.44
CA HIS A 9 -15.51 16.56 0.56
C HIS A 9 -14.29 15.65 0.36
N LEU A 10 -14.50 14.34 0.21
CA LEU A 10 -13.40 13.38 0.02
C LEU A 10 -12.60 13.65 -1.25
N LYS A 11 -13.26 14.11 -2.32
CA LYS A 11 -12.58 14.51 -3.55
C LYS A 11 -11.72 15.76 -3.32
N ALA A 12 -12.28 16.79 -2.67
CA ALA A 12 -11.54 18.01 -2.36
C ALA A 12 -10.30 17.74 -1.49
N VAL A 13 -10.38 16.76 -0.57
CA VAL A 13 -9.24 16.30 0.23
C VAL A 13 -8.10 15.78 -0.65
N GLN A 14 -8.41 14.94 -1.64
CA GLN A 14 -7.41 14.38 -2.54
C GLN A 14 -6.85 15.44 -3.48
N ASP A 15 -7.70 16.34 -3.99
CA ASP A 15 -7.29 17.45 -4.83
C ASP A 15 -6.35 18.42 -4.08
N ALA A 16 -6.51 18.54 -2.75
CA ALA A 16 -5.61 19.27 -1.86
C ALA A 16 -4.29 18.52 -1.56
N GLY A 17 -4.12 17.30 -2.09
CA GLY A 17 -2.89 16.50 -1.99
C GLY A 17 -2.82 15.57 -0.78
N TRP A 18 -3.89 15.43 -0.01
CA TRP A 18 -3.93 14.55 1.16
C TRP A 18 -4.35 13.12 0.81
N TRP A 19 -3.88 12.17 1.61
CA TRP A 19 -4.33 10.79 1.53
C TRP A 19 -5.32 10.47 2.63
N ILE A 20 -6.41 9.83 2.27
CA ILE A 20 -7.47 9.45 3.21
C ILE A 20 -7.08 8.13 3.87
N ILE A 21 -6.87 8.14 5.19
CA ILE A 21 -6.62 6.92 5.99
C ILE A 21 -7.95 6.31 6.43
N ALA A 22 -8.81 7.14 7.02
CA ALA A 22 -10.10 6.72 7.55
C ALA A 22 -11.14 7.79 7.26
N VAL A 23 -12.38 7.36 7.06
CA VAL A 23 -13.52 8.26 6.88
C VAL A 23 -14.48 8.03 8.02
N ASP A 24 -15.06 9.13 8.46
CA ASP A 24 -16.08 9.44 9.45
C ASP A 24 -17.56 9.53 9.03
N ALA A 25 -18.46 9.79 9.99
CA ALA A 25 -19.72 10.49 9.74
C ALA A 25 -19.54 12.03 9.76
N HIS A 26 -18.41 12.52 10.28
CA HIS A 26 -18.13 13.93 10.50
C HIS A 26 -16.95 14.45 9.68
N GLY A 27 -16.13 13.59 9.07
CA GLY A 27 -14.91 14.02 8.39
C GLY A 27 -14.05 12.86 7.86
N ALA A 28 -12.76 13.14 7.65
CA ALA A 28 -11.77 12.14 7.27
C ALA A 28 -10.46 12.36 8.02
N GLN A 29 -9.82 11.26 8.43
CA GLN A 29 -8.44 11.25 8.88
C GLN A 29 -7.53 11.21 7.65
N LEU A 30 -6.60 12.15 7.61
CA LEU A 30 -5.74 12.42 6.48
C LEU A 30 -4.28 12.20 6.85
N PHE A 31 -3.48 11.84 5.86
CA PHE A 31 -2.05 11.70 5.94
C PHE A 31 -1.37 12.47 4.82
N ASN A 32 -0.32 13.21 5.17
CA ASN A 32 0.60 13.77 4.20
C ASN A 32 1.71 12.76 3.95
N GLY A 33 1.78 12.35 2.70
CA GLY A 33 2.76 11.43 2.19
C GLY A 33 4.22 11.80 2.25
N THR A 34 4.48 13.08 2.39
CA THR A 34 5.83 13.62 2.35
C THR A 34 6.44 13.64 3.74
N ASP A 35 5.77 14.31 4.67
CA ASP A 35 6.31 14.63 5.98
C ASP A 35 5.71 13.75 7.09
N GLY A 36 4.86 12.81 6.72
CA GLY A 36 4.19 11.91 7.66
C GLY A 36 3.14 12.58 8.54
N SER A 37 2.79 13.85 8.29
CA SER A 37 1.82 14.55 9.11
C SER A 37 0.42 13.95 8.98
N MET A 38 -0.32 13.96 10.09
CA MET A 38 -1.70 13.49 10.15
C MET A 38 -2.62 14.61 10.61
N ILE A 39 -3.76 14.77 9.95
CA ILE A 39 -4.80 15.71 10.36
C ILE A 39 -6.19 15.07 10.27
N TYR A 40 -7.17 15.69 10.92
CA TYR A 40 -8.58 15.41 10.68
C TYR A 40 -9.22 16.56 9.92
N ALA A 41 -9.93 16.27 8.83
CA ALA A 41 -10.64 17.26 8.03
C ALA A 41 -12.16 17.08 8.16
N PRO A 42 -12.84 17.93 8.96
CA PRO A 42 -14.29 17.90 9.11
C PRO A 42 -15.02 18.25 7.82
N VAL A 43 -16.19 17.68 7.60
CA VAL A 43 -17.00 17.94 6.39
C VAL A 43 -17.56 19.36 6.40
N GLY A 44 -17.16 20.15 5.40
CA GLY A 44 -17.61 21.53 5.20
C GLY A 44 -16.68 22.60 5.79
N GLU A 45 -15.51 22.20 6.27
CA GLU A 45 -14.42 23.12 6.61
C GLU A 45 -13.39 23.19 5.48
N ASP A 46 -12.60 24.27 5.45
CA ASP A 46 -11.52 24.44 4.48
C ASP A 46 -10.44 23.38 4.67
N ILE A 47 -10.03 22.76 3.55
CA ILE A 47 -9.02 21.73 3.55
C ILE A 47 -7.66 22.39 3.27
N PRO A 48 -6.69 22.33 4.20
CA PRO A 48 -5.36 22.89 3.95
C PRO A 48 -4.68 22.13 2.82
N LYS A 49 -3.72 22.76 2.12
CA LYS A 49 -2.95 22.07 1.07
C LYS A 49 -1.86 21.19 1.72
N ALA A 50 -1.71 19.93 1.26
CA ALA A 50 -0.62 19.07 1.69
C ALA A 50 0.74 19.58 1.16
N ARG A 51 1.82 19.38 1.92
CA ARG A 51 3.18 19.77 1.51
C ARG A 51 3.76 18.71 0.54
N GLY A 52 4.39 19.18 -0.55
CA GLY A 52 4.81 18.35 -1.70
C GLY A 52 5.96 17.39 -1.42
N ALA A 53 6.05 16.30 -2.20
CA ALA A 53 6.79 15.07 -1.87
C ALA A 53 8.22 14.94 -2.41
N ASP A 54 9.04 14.23 -1.62
CA ASP A 54 10.37 13.69 -1.92
C ASP A 54 10.39 12.63 -3.05
N GLU A 55 11.60 12.37 -3.55
CA GLU A 55 12.04 11.60 -4.73
C GLU A 55 11.70 10.09 -4.73
N CYS A 56 10.43 9.70 -4.59
CA CYS A 56 10.00 8.31 -4.76
C CYS A 56 9.53 8.03 -6.21
N VAL A 57 9.95 6.90 -6.78
CA VAL A 57 9.40 6.40 -8.05
C VAL A 57 8.07 5.68 -7.79
N THR A 58 6.99 6.16 -8.40
CA THR A 58 5.69 5.48 -8.33
C THR A 58 5.64 4.36 -9.36
N VAL A 59 5.35 3.15 -8.90
CA VAL A 59 5.26 1.95 -9.74
C VAL A 59 3.82 1.45 -9.76
N THR A 60 3.26 1.24 -10.95
CA THR A 60 1.86 0.80 -11.10
C THR A 60 1.74 -0.66 -11.54
N ARG A 61 2.81 -1.24 -12.08
CA ARG A 61 2.86 -2.61 -12.60
C ARG A 61 4.10 -3.33 -12.12
N SER A 62 3.99 -4.64 -11.92
CA SER A 62 5.14 -5.48 -11.55
C SER A 62 6.29 -5.39 -12.56
N ALA A 63 5.99 -5.30 -13.86
CA ALA A 63 7.01 -5.19 -14.90
C ALA A 63 7.84 -3.89 -14.79
N GLU A 64 7.23 -2.78 -14.37
CA GLU A 64 7.93 -1.52 -14.12
C GLU A 64 8.88 -1.67 -12.91
N ALA A 65 8.39 -2.32 -11.84
CA ALA A 65 9.20 -2.63 -10.65
C ALA A 65 10.42 -3.48 -10.99
N CYS A 66 10.21 -4.57 -11.75
CA CYS A 66 11.29 -5.46 -12.18
C CYS A 66 12.31 -4.73 -13.08
N ALA A 67 11.84 -3.84 -13.96
CA ALA A 67 12.73 -3.06 -14.82
C ALA A 67 13.64 -2.13 -13.99
N ILE A 68 13.09 -1.45 -12.98
CA ILE A 68 13.86 -0.59 -12.07
C ILE A 68 14.94 -1.41 -11.34
N LEU A 69 14.61 -2.60 -10.85
CA LEU A 69 15.57 -3.47 -10.18
C LEU A 69 16.62 -4.02 -11.16
N ALA A 70 16.24 -4.37 -12.38
CA ALA A 70 17.19 -4.79 -13.42
C ALA A 70 18.15 -3.67 -13.82
N GLU A 71 17.65 -2.43 -13.98
CA GLU A 71 18.48 -1.25 -14.21
C GLU A 71 19.43 -1.00 -13.04
N ARG A 72 18.96 -1.16 -11.80
CA ARG A 72 19.80 -1.05 -10.60
C ARG A 72 20.89 -2.12 -10.55
N ARG A 73 20.57 -3.38 -10.87
CA ARG A 73 21.56 -4.46 -11.01
C ARG A 73 22.63 -4.09 -12.05
N ASN A 74 22.21 -3.65 -13.24
CA ASN A 74 23.13 -3.24 -14.30
C ASN A 74 24.03 -2.08 -13.86
N ALA A 75 23.47 -1.08 -13.16
CA ALA A 75 24.23 0.05 -12.63
C ALA A 75 25.23 -0.37 -11.54
N ALA A 76 24.90 -1.40 -10.75
CA ALA A 76 25.79 -1.99 -9.76
C ALA A 76 26.87 -2.90 -10.37
N GLY A 77 26.78 -3.22 -11.67
CA GLY A 77 27.73 -4.10 -12.35
C GLY A 77 27.61 -5.58 -11.97
N LEU A 78 26.49 -5.99 -11.38
CA LEU A 78 26.25 -7.38 -10.98
C LEU A 78 25.71 -8.19 -12.16
N SER A 79 26.22 -9.39 -12.35
CA SER A 79 25.65 -10.37 -13.27
C SER A 79 24.35 -10.98 -12.72
N ILE A 80 23.61 -11.67 -13.58
CA ILE A 80 22.40 -12.41 -13.17
C ILE A 80 22.77 -13.55 -12.20
N GLU A 81 23.90 -14.21 -12.42
CA GLU A 81 24.38 -15.31 -11.58
C GLU A 81 24.72 -14.83 -10.17
N GLU A 82 25.53 -13.78 -10.05
CA GLU A 82 25.90 -13.19 -8.74
C GLU A 82 24.67 -12.74 -7.96
N LEU A 83 23.73 -12.07 -8.63
CA LEU A 83 22.50 -11.63 -7.97
C LEU A 83 21.62 -12.82 -7.55
N ALA A 84 21.51 -13.85 -8.40
CA ALA A 84 20.74 -15.05 -8.07
C ALA A 84 21.28 -15.72 -6.80
N GLU A 85 22.60 -15.85 -6.71
CA GLU A 85 23.29 -16.42 -5.56
C GLU A 85 23.02 -15.61 -4.29
N LEU A 86 23.18 -14.29 -4.34
CA LEU A 86 22.92 -13.40 -3.20
C LEU A 86 21.46 -13.46 -2.72
N MET A 87 20.51 -13.63 -3.64
CA MET A 87 19.08 -13.77 -3.33
C MET A 87 18.68 -15.18 -2.87
N GLY A 88 19.58 -16.18 -2.98
CA GLY A 88 19.23 -17.58 -2.77
C GLY A 88 18.20 -18.10 -3.79
N GLN A 89 18.22 -17.57 -5.02
CA GLN A 89 17.33 -17.93 -6.13
C GLN A 89 18.10 -18.61 -7.27
N SER A 90 17.37 -19.18 -8.22
CA SER A 90 17.99 -19.68 -9.47
C SER A 90 18.17 -18.56 -10.49
N GLU A 91 19.21 -18.63 -11.32
CA GLU A 91 19.38 -17.73 -12.48
C GLU A 91 18.13 -17.70 -13.37
N ALA A 92 17.53 -18.87 -13.61
CA ALA A 92 16.31 -18.99 -14.40
C ALA A 92 15.14 -18.20 -13.81
N TRP A 93 15.12 -18.00 -12.49
CA TRP A 93 14.16 -17.12 -11.82
C TRP A 93 14.42 -15.66 -12.21
N LEU A 94 15.66 -15.17 -12.11
CA LEU A 94 15.99 -13.78 -12.47
C LEU A 94 15.79 -13.50 -13.96
N VAL A 95 16.29 -14.37 -14.84
CA VAL A 95 16.08 -14.25 -16.30
C VAL A 95 14.59 -14.15 -16.63
N ARG A 96 13.75 -14.92 -15.93
CA ARG A 96 12.31 -14.88 -16.13
C ARG A 96 11.71 -13.56 -15.68
N HIS A 97 12.15 -12.95 -14.59
CA HIS A 97 11.52 -11.74 -14.05
C HIS A 97 12.14 -10.44 -14.59
N GLU A 98 13.39 -10.43 -15.02
CA GLU A 98 14.02 -9.32 -15.75
C GLU A 98 13.53 -9.23 -17.20
N ASN A 99 13.09 -10.35 -17.79
CA ASN A 99 12.62 -10.35 -19.17
C ASN A 99 11.24 -9.66 -19.29
N PRO A 100 11.12 -8.54 -20.02
CA PRO A 100 9.85 -7.85 -20.16
C PRO A 100 8.78 -8.66 -20.91
N ARG A 101 9.15 -9.74 -21.61
CA ARG A 101 8.24 -10.57 -22.41
C ARG A 101 7.48 -11.61 -21.60
N THR A 102 8.04 -12.07 -20.48
CA THR A 102 7.49 -13.20 -19.70
C THR A 102 6.24 -12.83 -18.92
N LYS A 103 5.92 -11.54 -18.75
CA LYS A 103 4.74 -10.99 -18.05
C LYS A 103 4.45 -11.60 -16.67
N GLN A 104 5.39 -12.35 -16.11
CA GLN A 104 5.21 -13.05 -14.85
C GLN A 104 5.68 -12.14 -13.72
N ALA A 105 4.77 -11.83 -12.80
CA ALA A 105 5.11 -11.08 -11.61
C ALA A 105 5.84 -12.02 -10.62
N PRO A 106 6.93 -11.56 -9.98
CA PRO A 106 7.54 -12.30 -8.89
C PRO A 106 6.55 -12.39 -7.72
N GLY A 107 6.67 -13.45 -6.91
CA GLY A 107 6.04 -13.47 -5.60
C GLY A 107 6.58 -12.33 -4.73
N ILE A 108 5.78 -11.82 -3.79
CA ILE A 108 6.14 -10.65 -3.00
C ILE A 108 7.44 -10.85 -2.21
N GLU A 109 7.65 -12.05 -1.67
CA GLU A 109 8.86 -12.41 -0.93
C GLU A 109 10.12 -12.33 -1.81
N GLY A 110 10.08 -12.94 -3.00
CA GLY A 110 11.19 -12.88 -3.95
C GLY A 110 11.45 -11.47 -4.48
N PHE A 111 10.40 -10.66 -4.64
CA PHE A 111 10.54 -9.25 -5.02
C PHE A 111 11.21 -8.42 -3.91
N LEU A 112 10.82 -8.61 -2.65
CA LEU A 112 11.42 -7.91 -1.52
C LEU A 112 12.88 -8.32 -1.32
N ALA A 113 13.20 -9.61 -1.41
CA ALA A 113 14.58 -10.09 -1.35
C ALA A 113 15.45 -9.51 -2.48
N TRP A 114 14.90 -9.41 -3.69
CA TRP A 114 15.58 -8.76 -4.83
C TRP A 114 15.88 -7.28 -4.54
N ALA A 115 14.88 -6.54 -4.07
CA ALA A 115 15.04 -5.13 -3.72
C ALA A 115 16.09 -4.94 -2.61
N GLU A 116 16.03 -5.75 -1.54
CA GLU A 116 16.96 -5.72 -0.41
C GLU A 116 18.41 -5.92 -0.84
N VAL A 117 18.69 -6.97 -1.64
CA VAL A 117 20.05 -7.25 -2.13
C VAL A 117 20.60 -6.10 -2.98
N LEU A 118 19.74 -5.36 -3.68
CA LEU A 118 20.13 -4.19 -4.49
C LEU A 118 20.13 -2.87 -3.70
N GLY A 119 19.89 -2.92 -2.39
CA GLY A 119 19.84 -1.75 -1.52
C GLY A 119 18.66 -0.83 -1.83
N VAL A 120 17.52 -1.40 -2.20
CA VAL A 120 16.27 -0.70 -2.51
C VAL A 120 15.23 -1.03 -1.45
N GLU A 121 14.64 0.01 -0.86
CA GLU A 121 13.54 -0.14 0.08
C GLU A 121 12.20 -0.01 -0.64
N VAL A 122 11.26 -0.89 -0.28
CA VAL A 122 9.91 -0.91 -0.86
C VAL A 122 8.92 -0.40 0.18
N TYR A 123 8.26 0.70 -0.14
CA TYR A 123 7.27 1.32 0.74
C TYR A 123 5.87 1.21 0.15
N LEU A 124 4.91 0.82 0.99
CA LEU A 124 3.49 0.98 0.69
C LEU A 124 3.08 2.41 1.00
N ARG A 125 2.99 3.22 -0.05
CA ARG A 125 2.57 4.62 0.02
C ARG A 125 1.06 4.70 -0.21
N PRO A 126 0.25 5.23 0.73
CA PRO A 126 -1.15 5.51 0.44
C PRO A 126 -1.27 6.38 -0.82
N ALA A 127 -2.27 6.08 -1.64
CA ALA A 127 -2.51 6.78 -2.91
C ALA A 127 -3.95 7.28 -2.94
N PRO A 128 -4.28 8.24 -3.83
CA PRO A 128 -5.66 8.63 -4.03
C PRO A 128 -6.54 7.41 -4.33
N MET A 129 -7.53 7.15 -3.48
CA MET A 129 -8.53 6.13 -3.73
C MET A 129 -9.27 6.39 -5.05
N PRO A 130 -9.55 5.33 -5.85
CA PRO A 130 -10.37 5.44 -7.05
C PRO A 130 -11.77 6.00 -6.74
N GLN A 131 -12.36 6.71 -7.71
CA GLN A 131 -13.72 7.27 -7.55
C GLN A 131 -14.77 6.21 -7.20
N THR A 132 -14.63 5.00 -7.76
CA THR A 132 -15.49 3.86 -7.43
C THR A 132 -15.42 3.52 -5.95
N THR A 133 -14.22 3.46 -5.36
CA THR A 133 -13.98 3.24 -3.94
C THR A 133 -14.60 4.35 -3.09
N LEU A 134 -14.41 5.62 -3.47
CA LEU A 134 -15.00 6.75 -2.76
C LEU A 134 -16.53 6.71 -2.74
N ARG A 135 -17.16 6.38 -3.88
CA ARG A 135 -18.62 6.19 -3.96
C ARG A 135 -19.08 5.07 -3.02
N TRP A 136 -18.38 3.94 -3.03
CA TRP A 136 -18.69 2.83 -2.11
C TRP A 136 -18.57 3.23 -0.64
N ILE A 137 -17.53 3.97 -0.27
CA ILE A 137 -17.35 4.49 1.10
C ILE A 137 -18.51 5.41 1.46
N SER A 138 -18.87 6.34 0.58
CA SER A 138 -19.96 7.29 0.81
C SER A 138 -21.31 6.59 0.94
N GLY A 139 -21.69 5.77 -0.04
CA GLY A 139 -22.99 5.10 -0.09
C GLY A 139 -23.18 3.98 0.94
N THR A 140 -22.11 3.52 1.60
CA THR A 140 -22.20 2.50 2.66
C THR A 140 -21.83 3.02 4.04
N ARG A 141 -21.73 4.35 4.21
CA ARG A 141 -21.30 4.98 5.46
C ARG A 141 -22.19 4.64 6.65
N ASN A 142 -23.49 4.60 6.44
CA ASN A 142 -24.48 4.20 7.45
C ASN A 142 -24.30 2.76 7.96
N LYS A 143 -23.62 1.88 7.20
CA LYS A 143 -23.33 0.50 7.61
C LYS A 143 -22.07 0.37 8.44
N GLN A 144 -21.30 1.43 8.65
CA GLN A 144 -20.04 1.39 9.36
C GLN A 144 -20.18 0.84 10.80
N PRO A 145 -21.15 1.24 11.65
CA PRO A 145 -21.23 0.70 13.02
C PRO A 145 -21.41 -0.82 13.04
N SER A 146 -22.19 -1.35 12.09
CA SER A 146 -22.35 -2.80 11.92
C SER A 146 -21.07 -3.48 11.47
N ARG A 147 -20.29 -2.85 10.58
CA ARG A 147 -18.99 -3.37 10.12
C ARG A 147 -17.96 -3.36 11.24
N GLU A 148 -17.89 -2.29 12.02
CA GLU A 148 -16.98 -2.19 13.17
C GLU A 148 -17.25 -3.27 14.21
N ARG A 149 -18.52 -3.53 14.54
CA ARG A 149 -18.89 -4.62 15.44
C ARG A 149 -18.46 -5.98 14.88
N ARG A 150 -18.66 -6.21 13.58
CA ARG A 150 -18.23 -7.46 12.93
C ARG A 150 -16.70 -7.61 12.96
N PHE A 151 -15.95 -6.56 12.61
CA PHE A 151 -14.49 -6.57 12.63
C PHE A 151 -13.93 -6.72 14.04
N ALA A 152 -14.58 -6.16 15.06
CA ALA A 152 -14.22 -6.40 16.45
C ALA A 152 -14.37 -7.89 16.82
N ILE A 153 -15.48 -8.53 16.44
CA ILE A 153 -15.71 -9.96 16.67
C ILE A 153 -14.68 -10.83 15.93
N GLU A 154 -14.39 -10.52 14.66
CA GLU A 154 -13.40 -11.24 13.86
C GLU A 154 -12.00 -11.11 14.46
N ARG A 155 -11.58 -9.90 14.85
CA ARG A 155 -10.30 -9.70 15.56
C ARG A 155 -10.22 -10.51 16.85
N SER A 156 -11.27 -10.52 17.67
CA SER A 156 -11.29 -11.33 18.89
C SER A 156 -11.15 -12.82 18.62
N ARG A 157 -11.74 -13.32 17.53
CA ARG A 157 -11.61 -14.72 17.10
C ARG A 157 -10.19 -15.04 16.64
N ASP A 158 -9.56 -14.15 15.89
CA ASP A 158 -8.20 -14.37 15.40
C ASP A 158 -7.18 -14.35 16.54
N VAL A 159 -7.34 -13.46 17.52
CA VAL A 159 -6.55 -13.47 18.75
C VAL A 159 -6.72 -14.79 19.51
N ALA A 160 -7.96 -15.27 19.68
CA ALA A 160 -8.21 -16.54 20.35
C ALA A 160 -7.59 -17.74 19.61
N ARG A 161 -7.66 -17.77 18.28
CA ARG A 161 -7.01 -18.81 17.44
C ARG A 161 -5.49 -18.77 17.54
N LEU A 162 -4.90 -17.58 17.56
CA LEU A 162 -3.45 -17.44 17.73
C LEU A 162 -3.01 -17.93 19.11
N ALA A 163 -3.75 -17.57 20.16
CA ALA A 163 -3.49 -18.04 21.52
C ALA A 163 -3.62 -19.58 21.63
N GLU A 164 -4.63 -20.17 20.98
CA GLU A 164 -4.81 -21.63 20.93
C GLU A 164 -3.66 -22.33 20.17
N LYS A 165 -3.21 -21.75 19.05
CA LYS A 165 -2.05 -22.24 18.28
C LYS A 165 -0.76 -22.18 19.12
N GLN A 166 -0.53 -21.07 19.82
CA GLN A 166 0.62 -20.92 20.72
C GLN A 166 0.56 -21.91 21.89
N ALA A 167 -0.62 -22.13 22.48
CA ALA A 167 -0.81 -23.14 23.52
C ALA A 167 -0.56 -24.58 23.02
N LYS A 168 -0.74 -24.82 21.72
CA LYS A 168 -0.43 -26.09 21.04
C LYS A 168 1.02 -26.18 20.54
N GLY A 169 1.88 -25.23 20.91
CA GLY A 169 3.31 -25.24 20.56
C GLY A 169 3.62 -24.78 19.14
N TRP A 170 2.68 -24.12 18.46
CA TRP A 170 2.96 -23.48 17.17
C TRP A 170 3.63 -22.12 17.40
N HIS A 171 4.84 -21.97 16.88
CA HIS A 171 5.54 -20.69 16.79
C HIS A 171 5.54 -20.24 15.32
N PRO A 172 5.21 -18.96 15.03
CA PRO A 172 5.14 -18.43 13.67
C PRO A 172 6.49 -18.44 12.95
#